data_AF-A0A3D3L1L7-F1
#
_entry.id   AF-A0A3D3L1L7-F1
#
_cell.length_a   1.000
_cell.length_b   1.000
_cell.length_c   1.000
_cell.angle_alpha   90.00
_cell.angle_beta   90.00
_cell.angle_gamma   90.00
#
_symmetry.space_group_name_H-M   'P 1'
#
loop_
_entity.id
_entity.type
_entity.pdbx_description
1 polymer ?
#
loop_
_entity_poly.entity_id
_entity_poly.type
_entity_poly.pdbx_seq_one_letter_code
_entity_poly.pdbx_strand_id
1 'polypeptide(L)'
;MSFLLFLLLFSLALYICFTIYFWTGLKRLKLNKNILEYYPPVSIVVAARNEELFLPGLLSALAKQDYPVDKLEIIIADDRSTDKTWECIKNHTNQFPHFLGVRITERSDNMSPKKNALSRA
;
A
#
# COMPACT_ATOMS: atom_id res chain seq x y z
N MET A 1 13.66 -46.15 -22.65
CA MET A 1 14.35 -44.84 -22.64
C MET A 1 13.67 -43.81 -23.52
N SER A 2 13.38 -44.11 -24.80
CA SER A 2 12.83 -43.14 -25.77
C SER A 2 11.44 -42.58 -25.42
N PHE A 3 10.55 -43.40 -24.83
CA PHE A 3 9.21 -42.96 -24.41
C PHE A 3 9.24 -41.95 -23.24
N LEU A 4 10.06 -42.22 -22.22
CA LEU A 4 10.27 -41.30 -21.10
C LEU A 4 10.90 -39.98 -21.57
N LEU A 5 11.85 -40.05 -22.51
CA LEU A 5 12.43 -38.86 -23.14
C LEU A 5 11.36 -38.04 -23.87
N PHE A 6 10.47 -38.69 -24.62
CA PHE A 6 9.37 -38.01 -25.32
C PHE A 6 8.40 -37.33 -24.36
N LEU A 7 7.99 -38.00 -23.28
CA LEU A 7 7.12 -37.41 -22.24
C LEU A 7 7.77 -36.20 -21.56
N LEU A 8 9.07 -36.27 -21.28
CA LEU A 8 9.81 -35.17 -20.66
C LEU A 8 9.92 -33.97 -21.60
N LEU A 9 10.23 -34.19 -22.88
CA LEU A 9 10.27 -33.13 -23.88
C LEU A 9 8.88 -32.50 -24.10
N PHE A 10 7.83 -33.31 -24.08
CA PHE A 10 6.45 -32.82 -24.23
C PHE A 10 6.00 -31.98 -23.04
N SER A 11 6.26 -32.42 -21.80
CA SER A 11 5.91 -31.64 -20.60
C SER A 11 6.73 -30.36 -20.50
N LEU A 12 8.01 -30.38 -20.90
CA LEU A 12 8.85 -29.19 -20.99
C LEU A 12 8.32 -28.20 -22.02
N ALA A 13 7.91 -28.67 -23.20
CA ALA A 13 7.31 -27.83 -24.24
C ALA A 13 6.02 -27.16 -23.75
N LEU A 14 5.14 -27.91 -23.07
CA LEU A 14 3.92 -27.34 -22.47
C LEU A 14 4.24 -26.26 -21.42
N TYR A 15 5.23 -26.49 -20.56
CA TYR A 15 5.67 -25.50 -19.57
C TYR A 15 6.24 -24.23 -20.23
N ILE A 16 7.05 -24.38 -21.28
CA ILE A 16 7.58 -23.24 -22.04
C ILE A 16 6.44 -22.46 -22.71
N CYS A 17 5.49 -23.14 -23.35
CA CYS A 17 4.32 -22.47 -23.93
C CYS A 17 3.49 -21.73 -22.88
N PHE A 18 3.27 -22.33 -21.71
CA PHE A 18 2.53 -21.70 -20.62
C PHE A 18 3.24 -20.45 -20.07
N THR A 19 4.55 -20.53 -19.87
CA THR A 19 5.35 -19.39 -19.40
C THR A 19 5.40 -18.26 -20.43
N ILE A 20 5.54 -18.58 -21.73
CA ILE A 20 5.44 -17.59 -22.81
C ILE A 20 4.05 -16.94 -22.82
N TYR A 21 2.98 -17.73 -22.73
CA TYR A 21 1.61 -17.21 -22.65
C TYR A 21 1.45 -16.23 -21.48
N PHE A 22 1.85 -16.64 -20.27
CA PHE A 22 1.75 -15.80 -19.07
C PHE A 22 2.61 -14.53 -19.19
N TRP A 23 3.84 -14.65 -19.68
CA TRP A 23 4.75 -13.52 -19.88
C TRP A 23 4.22 -12.52 -20.92
N THR A 24 3.63 -13.01 -22.01
CA THR A 24 2.97 -12.13 -22.99
C THR A 24 1.74 -11.44 -22.39
N GLY A 25 0.98 -12.12 -21.52
CA GLY A 25 -0.11 -11.52 -20.76
C GLY A 25 0.37 -10.41 -19.82
N LEU A 26 1.43 -10.66 -19.05
CA LEU A 26 2.04 -9.65 -18.17
C LEU A 26 2.58 -8.45 -18.96
N LYS A 27 3.24 -8.68 -20.10
CA LYS A 27 3.74 -7.59 -20.96
C LYS A 27 2.63 -6.78 -21.64
N ARG A 28 1.45 -7.37 -21.80
CA ARG A 28 0.26 -6.70 -22.33
C ARG A 28 -0.48 -5.87 -21.28
N LEU A 29 -0.06 -5.91 -20.02
CA LEU A 29 -0.49 -4.93 -19.02
C LEU A 29 0.03 -3.56 -19.46
N LYS A 30 -0.79 -2.87 -20.25
CA LYS A 30 -0.58 -1.46 -20.55
C LYS A 30 -0.64 -0.74 -19.21
N LEU A 31 0.52 -0.27 -18.75
CA LEU A 31 0.55 0.81 -17.77
C LEU A 31 -0.22 1.96 -18.43
N ASN A 32 -1.43 2.20 -17.93
CA ASN A 32 -2.24 3.31 -18.39
C ASN A 32 -1.55 4.59 -17.89
N LYS A 33 -0.61 5.09 -18.69
CA LYS A 33 0.09 6.36 -18.48
C LYS A 33 -0.75 7.55 -18.95
N ASN A 34 -2.05 7.37 -19.18
CA ASN A 34 -2.90 8.51 -19.44
C ASN A 34 -2.80 9.42 -18.21
N ILE A 35 -2.22 10.60 -18.43
CA ILE A 35 -2.34 11.72 -17.50
C ILE A 35 -3.84 11.90 -17.33
N LEU A 36 -4.33 11.72 -16.12
CA LEU A 36 -5.74 11.90 -15.85
C LEU A 36 -6.06 13.37 -16.16
N GLU A 37 -7.00 13.62 -17.07
CA GLU A 37 -7.52 14.98 -17.31
C GLU A 37 -8.16 15.56 -16.03
N TYR A 38 -8.54 14.69 -15.10
CA TYR A 38 -9.13 15.03 -13.82
C TYR A 38 -8.59 14.11 -12.71
N TYR A 39 -8.06 14.72 -11.65
CA TYR A 39 -7.65 14.04 -10.43
C TYR A 39 -8.78 14.11 -9.39
N PRO A 40 -9.44 12.98 -9.05
CA PRO A 40 -10.42 12.95 -7.97
C PRO A 40 -9.77 13.27 -6.60
N PRO A 41 -10.51 13.77 -5.61
CA PRO A 41 -10.01 13.80 -4.25
C PRO A 41 -9.78 12.36 -3.74
N VAL A 42 -8.62 12.12 -3.13
CA VAL A 42 -8.22 10.81 -2.59
C VAL A 42 -7.73 10.98 -1.15
N SER A 43 -8.23 10.12 -0.26
CA SER A 43 -7.74 10.01 1.12
C SER A 43 -7.00 8.68 1.31
N ILE A 44 -5.76 8.75 1.81
CA ILE A 44 -4.96 7.60 2.21
C ILE A 44 -5.06 7.46 3.72
N VAL A 45 -5.67 6.38 4.20
CA VAL A 45 -5.77 6.11 5.64
C VAL A 45 -4.81 4.98 6.04
N VAL A 46 -3.91 5.27 6.96
CA VAL A 46 -2.93 4.33 7.51
C VAL A 46 -3.23 4.07 8.97
N ALA A 47 -3.53 2.82 9.31
CA ALA A 47 -3.56 2.37 10.69
C ALA A 47 -2.14 1.95 11.11
N ALA A 48 -1.59 2.56 12.16
CA ALA A 48 -0.26 2.28 12.69
C ALA A 48 -0.36 1.76 14.12
N ARG A 49 0.42 0.74 14.46
CA ARG A 49 0.59 0.27 15.84
C ARG A 49 1.98 -0.29 16.05
N ASN A 50 2.76 0.35 16.91
CA ASN A 50 4.16 -0.01 17.19
C ASN A 50 5.05 -0.04 15.93
N GLU A 51 4.96 1.03 15.13
CA GLU A 51 5.63 1.17 13.84
C GLU A 51 6.79 2.19 13.89
N GLU A 52 7.37 2.49 15.07
CA GLU A 52 8.39 3.54 15.22
C GLU A 52 9.58 3.41 14.25
N LEU A 53 9.94 2.18 13.87
CA LEU A 53 11.06 1.88 12.98
C LEU A 53 10.73 2.08 11.50
N PHE A 54 9.49 1.81 11.08
CA PHE A 54 9.11 1.77 9.65
C PHE A 54 8.27 2.98 9.23
N LEU A 55 7.51 3.55 10.16
CA LEU A 55 6.61 4.66 9.90
C LEU A 55 7.33 5.88 9.28
N PRO A 56 8.53 6.31 9.72
CA PRO A 56 9.21 7.45 9.10
C PRO A 56 9.49 7.24 7.60
N GLY A 57 9.83 6.01 7.20
CA GLY A 57 10.05 5.65 5.80
C GLY A 57 8.77 5.73 4.98
N LEU A 58 7.66 5.21 5.53
CA LEU A 58 6.33 5.30 4.91
C LEU A 58 5.88 6.75 4.73
N LEU A 59 5.99 7.57 5.78
CA LEU A 59 5.60 8.98 5.75
C LEU A 59 6.41 9.76 4.71
N SER A 60 7.72 9.52 4.61
CA SER A 60 8.57 10.11 3.58
C SER A 60 8.19 9.69 2.16
N ALA A 61 7.78 8.43 1.96
CA ALA A 61 7.30 7.94 0.67
C ALA A 61 5.94 8.54 0.29
N LEU A 62 5.04 8.70 1.27
CA LEU A 62 3.73 9.33 1.10
C LEU A 62 3.84 10.83 0.80
N ALA A 63 4.80 11.54 1.40
CA ALA A 63 5.06 12.95 1.09
C ALA A 63 5.65 13.16 -0.32
N LYS A 64 6.15 12.10 -0.98
CA LYS A 64 6.76 12.13 -2.32
C LYS A 64 5.84 11.59 -3.41
N GLN A 65 4.56 11.40 -3.14
CA GLN A 65 3.61 11.00 -4.18
C GLN A 65 3.52 12.07 -5.27
N ASP A 66 3.27 11.63 -6.50
CA ASP A 66 3.08 12.49 -7.68
C ASP A 66 1.61 12.90 -7.89
N TYR A 67 0.75 12.67 -6.88
CA TYR A 67 -0.64 13.12 -6.86
C TYR A 67 -0.74 14.61 -6.46
N PRO A 68 -1.67 15.39 -7.02
CA PRO A 68 -1.87 16.78 -6.62
C PRO A 68 -2.15 16.91 -5.12
N VAL A 69 -1.33 17.71 -4.42
CA VAL A 69 -1.37 17.85 -2.95
C VAL A 69 -2.70 18.44 -2.46
N ASP A 70 -3.34 19.29 -3.25
CA ASP A 70 -4.66 19.87 -2.96
C ASP A 70 -5.81 18.86 -3.11
N LYS A 71 -5.53 17.68 -3.68
CA LYS A 71 -6.47 16.56 -3.86
C LYS A 71 -6.11 15.33 -3.04
N LEU A 72 -5.03 15.39 -2.27
CA LEU A 72 -4.52 14.27 -1.48
C LEU A 72 -4.63 14.59 0.00
N GLU A 73 -5.35 13.74 0.72
CA GLU A 73 -5.41 13.76 2.17
C GLU A 73 -4.75 12.49 2.72
N ILE A 74 -3.93 12.61 3.75
CA ILE A 74 -3.22 11.47 4.34
C ILE A 74 -3.48 11.43 5.83
N ILE A 75 -4.18 10.39 6.29
CA ILE A 75 -4.62 10.24 7.68
C ILE A 75 -3.88 9.07 8.31
N ILE A 76 -3.14 9.33 9.38
CA ILE A 76 -2.40 8.31 10.12
C ILE A 76 -3.05 8.11 11.49
N ALA A 77 -3.67 6.96 11.67
CA ALA A 77 -4.35 6.56 12.89
C ALA A 77 -3.44 5.68 13.76
N ASP A 78 -2.97 6.21 14.88
CA ASP A 78 -2.21 5.47 15.90
C ASP A 78 -3.17 4.63 16.77
N ASP A 79 -3.16 3.30 16.62
CA ASP A 79 -3.95 2.36 17.44
C ASP A 79 -3.19 1.93 18.70
N ARG A 80 -3.19 2.80 19.71
CA ARG A 80 -2.70 2.48 21.07
C ARG A 80 -1.27 1.94 21.06
N SER A 81 -0.38 2.58 20.30
CA SER A 81 1.04 2.24 20.34
C SER A 81 1.64 2.51 21.72
N THR A 82 2.62 1.69 22.07
CA THR A 82 3.38 1.78 23.33
C THR A 82 4.81 2.27 23.11
N ASP A 83 5.20 2.46 21.86
CA ASP A 83 6.51 2.95 21.42
C ASP A 83 6.41 4.41 20.93
N LYS A 84 7.40 4.90 20.18
CA LYS A 84 7.43 6.29 19.70
C LYS A 84 6.61 6.57 18.42
N THR A 85 5.69 5.67 18.05
CA THR A 85 4.87 5.79 16.83
C THR A 85 4.11 7.13 16.78
N TRP A 86 3.48 7.54 17.89
CA TRP A 86 2.69 8.78 17.94
C TRP A 86 3.57 10.02 17.76
N GLU A 87 4.76 10.03 18.37
CA GLU A 87 5.73 11.11 18.24
C GLU A 87 6.19 11.26 16.79
N CYS A 88 6.43 10.15 16.09
CA CYS A 88 6.74 10.15 14.66
C CYS A 88 5.62 10.80 13.83
N ILE A 89 4.36 10.44 14.08
CA ILE A 89 3.19 11.02 13.40
C ILE A 89 3.11 12.52 13.66
N LYS A 90 3.16 12.92 14.93
CA LYS A 90 3.05 14.32 15.35
C LYS A 90 4.13 15.18 14.70
N ASN A 91 5.37 14.72 14.68
CA ASN A 91 6.48 15.45 14.06
C ASN A 91 6.26 15.65 12.55
N HIS A 92 5.68 14.66 11.86
CA HIS A 92 5.45 14.74 10.42
C HIS A 92 4.24 15.63 10.07
N THR A 93 3.14 15.53 10.82
CA THR A 93 1.95 16.38 10.61
C THR A 93 2.25 17.87 10.80
N ASN A 94 3.18 18.23 11.69
CA ASN A 94 3.64 19.61 11.84
C ASN A 94 4.41 20.13 10.61
N GLN A 95 5.01 19.24 9.83
CA GLN A 95 5.82 19.59 8.66
C GLN A 95 4.96 19.68 7.38
N PHE A 96 3.90 18.88 7.27
CA PHE A 96 3.09 18.75 6.06
C PHE A 96 1.59 18.95 6.36
N PRO A 97 0.97 20.05 5.90
CA PRO A 97 -0.43 20.38 6.23
C PRO A 97 -1.49 19.39 5.72
N HIS A 98 -1.18 18.58 4.70
CA HIS A 98 -2.09 17.58 4.14
C HIS A 98 -2.02 16.22 4.86
N PHE A 99 -1.22 16.13 5.92
CA PHE A 99 -1.19 14.99 6.84
C PHE A 99 -2.01 15.28 8.09
N LEU A 100 -2.88 14.34 8.46
CA LEU A 100 -3.67 14.36 9.67
C LEU A 100 -3.27 13.18 10.58
N GLY A 101 -2.97 13.47 11.84
CA GLY A 101 -2.68 12.45 12.85
C GLY A 101 -3.88 12.23 13.77
N VAL A 102 -4.36 10.99 13.86
CA VAL A 102 -5.45 10.59 14.76
C VAL A 102 -4.90 9.65 15.82
N ARG A 103 -5.04 9.98 17.10
CA ARG A 103 -4.65 9.09 18.19
C ARG A 103 -5.85 8.33 18.73
N ILE A 104 -5.78 7.01 18.69
CA ILE A 104 -6.80 6.13 19.26
C ILE A 104 -6.27 5.63 20.60
N THR A 105 -6.93 6.03 21.68
CA THR A 105 -6.57 5.63 23.05
C THR A 105 -7.42 4.46 23.53
N GLU A 106 -8.64 4.32 23.02
CA GLU A 106 -9.62 3.33 23.46
C GLU A 106 -9.78 2.18 22.47
N ARG A 107 -9.97 0.98 23.01
CA ARG A 107 -10.29 -0.20 22.19
C ARG A 107 -11.78 -0.16 21.86
N SER A 108 -12.12 -0.33 20.59
CA SER A 108 -13.50 -0.65 20.21
C SER A 108 -13.79 -2.12 20.52
N ASP A 109 -14.85 -2.39 21.29
CA ASP A 109 -15.28 -3.76 21.61
C ASP A 109 -15.90 -4.47 20.39
N ASN A 110 -16.52 -3.68 19.49
CA ASN A 110 -17.31 -4.21 18.38
C ASN A 110 -16.60 -4.16 17.02
N MET A 111 -15.35 -3.70 16.95
CA MET A 111 -14.65 -3.51 15.67
C MET A 111 -13.20 -3.97 15.73
N SER A 112 -12.73 -4.53 14.62
CA SER A 112 -11.31 -4.85 14.47
C SER A 112 -10.46 -3.57 14.40
N PRO A 113 -9.18 -3.62 14.79
CA PRO A 113 -8.29 -2.46 14.82
C PRO A 113 -8.30 -1.61 13.53
N LYS A 114 -8.19 -2.27 12.37
CA LYS A 114 -8.20 -1.58 11.06
C LYS A 114 -9.54 -0.89 10.77
N LYS A 115 -10.66 -1.50 11.15
CA LYS A 115 -11.99 -0.90 10.97
C LYS A 115 -12.18 0.31 11.90
N ASN A 116 -11.70 0.23 13.13
CA ASN A 116 -11.75 1.33 14.08
C ASN A 116 -10.87 2.52 13.63
N ALA A 117 -9.70 2.23 13.06
CA ALA A 117 -8.84 3.26 12.48
C ALA A 117 -9.52 3.99 11.32
N LEU A 118 -10.20 3.25 10.43
CA LEU A 118 -10.92 3.82 9.29
C LEU A 118 -12.17 4.61 9.69
N SER A 119 -12.84 4.28 10.80
CA SER A 119 -14.05 4.99 11.25
C SER A 119 -13.76 6.29 12.01
N ARG A 120 -12.51 6.48 12.43
CA ARG A 120 -12.04 7.65 13.18
C ARG A 120 -11.19 8.61 12.34
N ALA A 121 -10.88 8.19 11.11
CA ALA A 121 -10.17 8.96 10.11
C ALA A 121 -11.15 9.83 9.32
#